data_AF-A0A7S2VQT4-F1
#
_entry.id   AF-A0A7S2VQT4-F1
#
_cell.length_a   1.000
_cell.length_b   1.000
_cell.length_c   1.000
_cell.angle_alpha   90.00
_cell.angle_beta   90.00
_cell.angle_gamma   90.00
#
_symmetry.space_group_name_H-M   'P 1'
#
loop_
_entity.id
_entity.type
_entity.pdbx_description
1 polymer ?
#
loop_
_entity_poly.entity_id
_entity_poly.type
_entity_poly.pdbx_seq_one_letter_code
_entity_poly.pdbx_strand_id
1 'polypeptide(L)'
;GNGFKEMKRRKVRRGLVCVLEGAKHDPSETHDNFLRDLLRAFLATPSDCHRIPEQWEQDPYLRSKVQVVDTDTEGHGFRVLMKVGHMDLPSETPFKQELLARQAMWRKTRPAALDSVARAVQGDLKVLSDPMVCSSI
;
A
#
# COMPACT_ATOMS: atom_id res chain seq x y z
N GLY A 1 -22.37 2.48 2.01
CA GLY A 1 -21.78 3.50 2.90
C GLY A 1 -22.00 4.89 2.31
N ASN A 2 -22.47 5.84 3.13
CA ASN A 2 -22.75 7.23 2.70
C ASN A 2 -21.57 8.20 2.93
N GLY A 3 -20.45 7.71 3.47
CA GLY A 3 -19.31 8.56 3.88
C GLY A 3 -18.77 9.43 2.76
N PHE A 4 -18.68 8.90 1.54
CA PHE A 4 -18.18 9.66 0.39
C PHE A 4 -19.12 10.80 -0.04
N LYS A 5 -20.44 10.54 -0.04
CA LYS A 5 -21.45 11.57 -0.29
C LYS A 5 -21.42 12.66 0.78
N GLU A 6 -21.24 12.28 2.05
CA GLU A 6 -21.09 13.23 3.15
C GLU A 6 -19.80 14.06 3.06
N MET A 7 -18.69 13.45 2.62
CA MET A 7 -17.45 14.18 2.37
C MET A 7 -17.60 15.23 1.27
N LYS A 8 -18.30 14.88 0.17
CA LYS A 8 -18.67 15.82 -0.89
C LYS A 8 -19.53 16.96 -0.34
N ARG A 9 -20.61 16.62 0.37
CA ARG A 9 -21.56 17.59 0.96
C ARG A 9 -20.88 18.58 1.92
N ARG A 10 -19.95 18.10 2.74
CA ARG A 10 -19.19 18.91 3.71
C ARG A 10 -17.96 19.59 3.12
N LYS A 11 -17.69 19.42 1.81
CA LYS A 11 -16.53 19.96 1.11
C LYS A 11 -15.20 19.62 1.80
N VAL A 12 -15.08 18.38 2.30
CA VAL A 12 -13.85 17.91 2.95
C VAL A 12 -12.69 17.99 1.96
N ARG A 13 -11.64 18.75 2.27
CA ARG A 13 -10.57 19.03 1.31
C ARG A 13 -9.82 17.78 0.86
N ARG A 14 -9.58 16.82 1.74
CA ARG A 14 -8.88 15.58 1.38
C ARG A 14 -9.48 14.41 2.12
N GLY A 15 -9.61 13.29 1.44
CA GLY A 15 -9.82 12.03 2.14
C GLY A 15 -10.09 10.84 1.24
N LEU A 16 -10.19 9.70 1.90
CA LEU A 16 -10.31 8.40 1.28
C LEU A 16 -11.43 7.65 1.98
N VAL A 17 -12.35 7.08 1.20
CA VAL A 17 -13.41 6.22 1.70
C VAL A 17 -13.20 4.83 1.14
N CYS A 18 -13.16 3.84 2.03
CA CYS A 18 -13.00 2.44 1.69
C CYS A 18 -14.33 1.71 1.87
N VAL A 19 -14.76 0.98 0.86
CA VAL A 19 -15.90 0.07 0.95
C VAL A 19 -15.37 -1.35 0.89
N LEU A 20 -15.42 -2.05 2.03
CA LEU A 20 -14.92 -3.41 2.16
C LEU A 20 -16.01 -4.41 1.75
N GLU A 21 -15.71 -5.27 0.78
CA GLU A 21 -16.63 -6.27 0.28
C GLU A 21 -16.68 -7.49 1.20
N GLY A 22 -17.89 -7.91 1.58
CA GLY A 22 -18.08 -9.04 2.49
C GLY A 22 -17.56 -8.82 3.91
N ALA A 23 -17.25 -7.57 4.29
CA ALA A 23 -16.92 -7.26 5.67
C ALA A 23 -18.12 -7.52 6.59
N LYS A 24 -17.85 -8.11 7.75
CA LYS A 24 -18.81 -8.24 8.85
C LYS A 24 -19.05 -6.87 9.52
N HIS A 25 -19.92 -6.86 10.53
CA HIS A 25 -20.14 -5.67 11.36
C HIS A 25 -18.80 -5.12 11.90
N ASP A 26 -17.90 -6.01 12.33
CA ASP A 26 -16.52 -5.67 12.63
C ASP A 26 -15.61 -6.03 11.43
N PRO A 27 -15.03 -5.04 10.74
CA PRO A 27 -14.12 -5.30 9.63
C PRO A 27 -12.78 -5.89 10.08
N SER A 28 -12.36 -5.78 11.34
CA SER A 28 -11.10 -6.42 11.78
C SER A 28 -11.19 -7.95 11.72
N GLU A 29 -12.37 -8.54 11.87
CA GLU A 29 -12.52 -10.00 11.74
C GLU A 29 -12.27 -10.50 10.31
N THR A 30 -12.33 -9.64 9.29
CA THR A 30 -12.29 -10.06 7.88
C THR A 30 -11.15 -9.42 7.10
N HIS A 31 -10.72 -8.22 7.50
CA HIS A 31 -9.78 -7.37 6.78
C HIS A 31 -8.66 -6.82 7.67
N ASP A 32 -8.34 -7.43 8.83
CA ASP A 32 -7.35 -6.91 9.79
C ASP A 32 -6.03 -6.49 9.12
N ASN A 33 -5.43 -7.39 8.34
CA ASN A 33 -4.14 -7.12 7.72
C ASN A 33 -4.22 -6.01 6.66
N PHE A 34 -5.32 -5.92 5.92
CA PHE A 34 -5.56 -4.79 5.02
C PHE A 34 -5.75 -3.47 5.80
N LEU A 35 -6.48 -3.49 6.92
CA LEU A 35 -6.65 -2.31 7.77
C LEU A 35 -5.30 -1.86 8.36
N ARG A 36 -4.41 -2.79 8.71
CA ARG A 36 -3.05 -2.45 9.16
C ARG A 36 -2.25 -1.76 8.05
N ASP A 37 -2.31 -2.24 6.81
CA ASP A 37 -1.66 -1.58 5.67
C ASP A 37 -2.24 -0.19 5.42
N LEU A 38 -3.57 -0.06 5.43
CA LEU A 38 -4.27 1.20 5.26
C LEU A 38 -3.90 2.22 6.35
N LEU A 39 -3.97 1.81 7.61
CA LEU A 39 -3.61 2.65 8.74
C LEU A 39 -2.13 3.02 8.72
N ARG A 40 -1.24 2.10 8.33
CA ARG A 40 0.18 2.39 8.17
C ARG A 40 0.44 3.43 7.08
N ALA A 41 -0.19 3.29 5.91
CA ALA A 41 -0.07 4.26 4.82
C ALA A 41 -0.64 5.63 5.23
N PHE A 42 -1.80 5.63 5.89
CA PHE A 42 -2.41 6.85 6.41
C PHE A 42 -1.53 7.54 7.44
N LEU A 43 -1.01 6.81 8.43
CA LEU A 43 -0.17 7.37 9.49
C LEU A 43 1.19 7.86 8.97
N ALA A 44 1.71 7.28 7.90
CA ALA A 44 2.94 7.75 7.27
C ALA A 44 2.76 9.12 6.61
N THR A 45 1.66 9.33 5.87
CA THR A 45 1.37 10.59 5.18
C THR A 45 -0.12 10.95 5.24
N PRO A 46 -0.63 11.45 6.38
CA PRO A 46 -2.07 11.70 6.54
C PRO A 46 -2.62 12.75 5.55
N SER A 47 -1.77 13.75 5.22
CA SER A 47 -2.09 14.80 4.25
C SER A 47 -2.38 14.27 2.86
N ASP A 48 -1.80 13.12 2.50
CA ASP A 48 -1.88 12.53 1.16
C ASP A 48 -2.66 11.22 1.14
N CYS A 49 -3.56 11.04 2.11
CA CYS A 49 -4.41 9.85 2.21
C CYS A 49 -5.21 9.52 0.94
N HIS A 50 -5.63 10.55 0.18
CA HIS A 50 -6.30 10.37 -1.10
C HIS A 50 -5.44 9.65 -2.16
N ARG A 51 -4.11 9.65 -2.00
CA ARG A 51 -3.13 9.03 -2.90
C ARG A 51 -2.72 7.61 -2.52
N ILE A 52 -3.25 7.08 -1.41
CA ILE A 52 -2.93 5.71 -0.97
C ILE A 52 -3.12 4.67 -2.08
N PRO A 53 -4.20 4.70 -2.90
CA PRO A 53 -4.33 3.76 -4.01
C PRO A 53 -3.18 3.83 -5.01
N GLU A 54 -2.69 5.03 -5.33
CA GLU A 54 -1.56 5.27 -6.23
C GLU A 54 -0.25 4.72 -5.64
N GLN A 55 -0.05 4.91 -4.33
CA GLN A 55 1.11 4.36 -3.61
C GLN A 55 1.15 2.84 -3.67
N TRP A 56 -0.02 2.20 -3.73
CA TRP A 56 -0.16 0.74 -3.77
C TRP A 56 -0.16 0.16 -5.18
N GLU A 57 -0.12 0.97 -6.25
CA GLU A 57 -0.03 0.45 -7.62
C GLU A 57 1.23 -0.39 -7.85
N GLN A 58 2.29 -0.09 -7.09
CA GLN A 58 3.53 -0.84 -7.15
C GLN A 58 3.37 -2.21 -6.50
N ASP A 59 2.52 -2.37 -5.49
CA ASP A 59 2.27 -3.64 -4.78
C ASP A 59 1.25 -4.52 -5.52
N PRO A 60 1.67 -5.64 -6.16
CA PRO A 60 0.77 -6.50 -6.92
C PRO A 60 -0.36 -7.06 -6.06
N TYR A 61 -0.09 -7.34 -4.79
CA TYR A 61 -1.11 -7.87 -3.89
C TYR A 61 -2.14 -6.78 -3.60
N LEU A 62 -1.72 -5.63 -3.06
CA LEU A 62 -2.66 -4.56 -2.69
C LEU A 62 -3.39 -4.00 -3.91
N ARG A 63 -2.69 -3.83 -5.03
CA ARG A 63 -3.29 -3.44 -6.32
C ARG A 63 -4.38 -4.41 -6.76
N SER A 64 -4.18 -5.71 -6.59
CA SER A 64 -5.20 -6.71 -6.97
C SER A 64 -6.47 -6.64 -6.11
N LYS A 65 -6.37 -6.07 -4.90
CA LYS A 65 -7.48 -5.98 -3.94
C LYS A 65 -8.25 -4.67 -3.98
N VAL A 66 -7.67 -3.63 -4.56
CA VAL A 66 -8.24 -2.28 -4.54
C VAL A 66 -8.74 -1.88 -5.92
N GLN A 67 -9.95 -1.32 -5.95
CA GLN A 67 -10.53 -0.70 -7.14
C GLN A 67 -11.00 0.71 -6.81
N VAL A 68 -10.47 1.72 -7.51
CA VAL A 68 -10.99 3.09 -7.40
C VAL A 68 -12.32 3.17 -8.15
N VAL A 69 -13.37 3.62 -7.45
CA VAL A 69 -14.75 3.66 -7.97
C VAL A 69 -15.14 5.08 -8.38
N ASP A 70 -14.79 6.08 -7.57
CA ASP A 70 -15.09 7.48 -7.82
C ASP A 70 -13.96 8.36 -7.28
N THR A 71 -13.66 9.43 -7.99
CA THR A 71 -12.67 10.43 -7.61
C THR A 71 -13.29 11.79 -7.82
N ASP A 72 -13.27 12.61 -6.77
CA ASP A 72 -13.77 13.97 -6.80
C ASP A 72 -12.63 14.97 -6.57
N THR A 73 -12.45 15.83 -7.58
CA THR A 73 -11.44 16.89 -7.64
C THR A 73 -12.06 18.30 -7.56
N GLU A 74 -13.36 18.41 -7.28
CA GLU A 74 -14.07 19.69 -7.26
C GLU A 74 -13.60 20.61 -6.12
N GLY A 75 -13.48 21.90 -6.42
CA GLY A 75 -13.22 22.96 -5.43
C GLY A 75 -11.88 22.82 -4.71
N HIS A 76 -10.84 22.34 -5.41
CA HIS A 76 -9.51 22.03 -4.85
C HIS A 76 -9.50 20.93 -3.78
N GLY A 77 -10.59 20.18 -3.65
CA GLY A 77 -10.64 18.98 -2.83
C GLY A 77 -10.14 17.75 -3.58
N PHE A 78 -9.56 16.78 -2.90
CA PHE A 78 -9.21 15.46 -3.45
C PHE A 78 -9.85 14.38 -2.58
N ARG A 79 -10.94 13.79 -3.07
CA ARG A 79 -11.71 12.78 -2.35
C ARG A 79 -11.78 11.54 -3.21
N VAL A 80 -11.36 10.40 -2.67
CA VAL A 80 -11.34 9.13 -3.39
C VAL A 80 -12.24 8.12 -2.71
N LEU A 81 -13.03 7.41 -3.50
CA LEU A 81 -13.80 6.24 -3.10
C LEU A 81 -13.15 5.01 -3.71
N MET A 82 -12.74 4.07 -2.87
CA MET A 82 -12.23 2.77 -3.31
C MET A 82 -13.04 1.62 -2.74
N LYS A 83 -13.23 0.59 -3.56
CA LYS A 83 -13.75 -0.71 -3.16
C LYS A 83 -12.58 -1.64 -2.89
N VAL A 84 -12.68 -2.43 -1.82
CA VAL A 84 -11.69 -3.41 -1.42
C VAL A 84 -12.34 -4.78 -1.50
N GLY A 85 -11.76 -5.68 -2.29
CA GLY A 85 -12.25 -7.05 -2.47
C GLY A 85 -11.88 -7.96 -1.29
N HIS A 86 -12.21 -9.24 -1.42
CA HIS A 86 -11.89 -10.25 -0.42
C HIS A 86 -10.37 -10.49 -0.28
N MET A 87 -9.93 -10.68 0.96
CA MET A 87 -8.56 -11.07 1.29
C MET A 87 -8.33 -12.55 0.97
N ASP A 88 -7.15 -12.87 0.42
CA ASP A 88 -6.79 -14.26 0.09
C ASP A 88 -6.40 -15.07 1.34
N LEU A 89 -5.85 -14.39 2.34
CA LEU A 89 -5.39 -15.00 3.58
C LEU A 89 -6.43 -14.77 4.68
N PRO A 90 -6.58 -15.73 5.63
CA PRO A 90 -7.40 -15.53 6.81
C PRO A 90 -6.93 -14.30 7.59
N SER A 91 -7.87 -13.54 8.14
CA SER A 91 -7.61 -12.36 9.00
C SER A 91 -6.78 -12.70 10.24
N GLU A 92 -6.88 -13.93 10.75
CA GLU A 92 -6.12 -14.44 11.88
C GLU A 92 -4.63 -14.65 11.57
N THR A 93 -4.25 -14.64 10.29
CA THR A 93 -2.86 -14.80 9.88
C THR A 93 -2.04 -13.66 10.46
N PRO A 94 -0.99 -13.94 11.27
CA PRO A 94 -0.15 -12.89 11.81
C PRO A 94 0.41 -12.01 10.69
N PHE A 95 0.27 -10.69 10.84
CA PHE A 95 0.63 -9.72 9.80
C PHE A 95 2.04 -9.93 9.21
N LYS A 96 3.02 -10.29 10.05
CA LYS A 96 4.39 -10.62 9.59
C LYS A 96 4.44 -11.80 8.62
N GLN A 97 3.66 -12.84 8.86
CA GLN A 97 3.60 -14.02 7.98
C GLN A 97 2.96 -13.66 6.65
N GLU A 98 1.90 -12.84 6.67
CA GLU A 98 1.29 -12.33 5.46
C GLU A 98 2.27 -11.49 4.64
N LEU A 99 3.03 -10.58 5.26
CA LEU A 99 4.07 -9.81 4.56
C LEU A 99 5.11 -10.72 3.88
N LEU A 100 5.55 -11.79 4.55
CA LEU A 100 6.49 -12.75 3.98
C LEU A 100 5.88 -13.51 2.80
N ALA A 101 4.62 -13.93 2.90
CA ALA A 101 3.91 -14.60 1.82
C ALA A 101 3.75 -13.68 0.60
N ARG A 102 3.37 -12.42 0.81
CA ARG A 102 3.27 -11.39 -0.24
C ARG A 102 4.62 -11.09 -0.88
N GLN A 103 5.70 -10.98 -0.09
CA GLN A 103 7.06 -10.80 -0.63
C GLN A 103 7.52 -12.00 -1.47
N ALA A 104 7.19 -13.22 -1.05
CA ALA A 104 7.48 -14.41 -1.84
C ALA A 104 6.70 -14.42 -3.16
N MET A 105 5.44 -13.98 -3.17
CA MET A 105 4.67 -13.78 -4.39
C MET A 105 5.32 -12.71 -5.28
N TRP A 106 5.62 -11.54 -4.74
CA TRP A 106 6.28 -10.46 -5.47
C TRP A 106 7.55 -10.94 -6.18
N ARG A 107 8.42 -11.67 -5.48
CA ARG A 107 9.67 -12.20 -6.05
C ARG A 107 9.43 -13.11 -7.26
N LYS A 108 8.32 -13.85 -7.28
CA LYS A 108 7.94 -14.71 -8.40
C LYS A 108 7.34 -13.94 -9.57
N THR A 109 6.58 -12.87 -9.28
CA THR A 109 5.89 -12.07 -10.30
C THR A 109 6.71 -10.88 -10.80
N ARG A 110 7.90 -10.64 -10.24
CA ARG A 110 8.75 -9.51 -10.61
C ARG A 110 9.19 -9.61 -12.07
N PRO A 111 8.99 -8.57 -12.89
CA PRO A 111 9.52 -8.54 -14.25
C PRO A 111 11.04 -8.58 -14.24
N ALA A 112 11.64 -9.41 -15.12
CA ALA A 112 13.09 -9.61 -15.21
C ALA A 112 13.90 -8.30 -15.41
N ALA A 113 13.28 -7.23 -15.92
CA ALA A 113 13.90 -5.92 -16.09
C ALA A 113 14.22 -5.19 -14.78
N LEU A 114 13.54 -5.51 -13.66
CA LEU A 114 13.82 -4.93 -12.35
C LEU A 114 14.88 -5.71 -11.56
N ASP A 115 15.14 -6.96 -11.95
CA ASP A 115 16.20 -7.80 -11.38
C ASP A 115 17.59 -7.27 -11.72
N SER A 116 17.79 -6.75 -12.93
CA SER A 116 19.07 -6.17 -13.35
C SER A 116 19.41 -4.89 -12.57
N VAL A 117 18.43 -4.04 -12.30
CA VAL A 117 18.61 -2.82 -11.49
C VAL A 117 18.90 -3.17 -10.02
N ALA A 118 18.16 -4.12 -9.43
CA ALA A 118 18.42 -4.55 -8.06
C ALA A 118 19.81 -5.19 -7.90
N ARG A 119 20.28 -5.95 -8.90
CA ARG A 119 21.65 -6.50 -8.92
C ARG A 119 22.71 -5.41 -9.07
N ALA A 120 22.45 -4.37 -9.88
CA ALA A 120 23.37 -3.24 -10.03
C ALA A 120 23.55 -2.47 -8.71
N VAL A 121 22.45 -2.14 -8.02
CA VAL A 121 22.49 -1.45 -6.72
C VAL A 121 23.19 -2.29 -5.64
N GLN A 122 23.04 -3.62 -5.68
CA GLN A 122 23.69 -4.52 -4.74
C GLN A 122 25.17 -4.78 -5.07
N GLY A 123 25.59 -4.54 -6.33
CA GLY A 123 26.98 -4.48 -6.73
C GLY A 123 27.68 -3.21 -6.23
N ASP A 124 27.02 -2.06 -6.34
CA ASP A 124 27.57 -0.76 -5.94
C ASP A 124 27.76 -0.63 -4.41
N LEU A 125 26.89 -1.24 -3.60
CA LEU A 125 27.08 -1.30 -2.14
C LEU A 125 28.30 -2.16 -1.73
N LYS A 126 28.74 -3.09 -2.59
CA LYS A 126 29.90 -3.95 -2.30
C LYS A 126 31.24 -3.25 -2.61
N VAL A 127 31.24 -2.26 -3.49
CA VAL A 127 32.43 -1.45 -3.83
C VAL A 127 32.76 -0.42 -2.74
N LEU A 128 31.77 -0.01 -1.93
CA LEU A 128 31.96 0.93 -0.82
C LEU A 128 32.34 0.27 0.52
N SER A 129 32.45 -1.06 0.57
CA SER A 129 32.84 -1.80 1.78
C SER A 129 34.29 -2.29 1.79
N ASP A 130 35.12 -1.90 0.80
CA ASP A 130 36.56 -2.16 0.87
C ASP A 130 37.19 -1.17 1.87
N PRO A 131 37.77 -1.65 2.99
CA PRO A 131 38.42 -0.78 3.94
C PRO A 131 39.63 -0.12 3.27
N MET A 132 39.60 1.22 3.21
CA MET A 132 40.77 2.05 2.95
C MET A 132 41.92 1.58 3.85
N VAL A 133 42.89 0.89 3.25
CA VAL A 133 44.17 0.60 3.90
C VAL A 133 44.90 1.95 4.01
N CYS A 134 44.73 2.61 5.16
CA CYS A 134 45.60 3.70 5.58
C CYS A 134 46.99 3.11 5.92
N SER A 135 47.81 2.90 4.90
CA SER A 135 49.25 2.68 5.10
C SER A 135 49.87 3.99 5.56
N SER A 136 50.22 4.03 6.85
CA SER A 136 51.01 5.08 7.46
C SER A 136 52.50 4.73 7.36
N ILE A 137 53.31 5.77 7.08
CA ILE A 137 54.78 5.88 7.19
C ILE A 137 55.59 5.29 6.02
#